data_AF-A0A1Z9LWX7-F1
#
_entry.id   AF-A0A1Z9LWX7-F1
#
_cell.length_a   1.000
_cell.length_b   1.000
_cell.length_c   1.000
_cell.angle_alpha   90.00
_cell.angle_beta   90.00
_cell.angle_gamma   90.00
#
_symmetry.space_group_name_H-M   'P 1'
#
loop_
_entity.id
_entity.type
_entity.pdbx_description
1 polymer ?
#
loop_
_entity_poly.entity_id
_entity_poly.type
_entity_poly.pdbx_seq_one_letter_code
_entity_poly.pdbx_strand_id
1 'polypeptide(L)'
;MYRGDHAHKRCTQIFFPISGKIELFLEQKKKKKIIISSGKAEAIVVPKMVWCRLKFLKKNSIVAVICDRKYEFGDYIEKYKVFKKIINNYKPSF
;
A
#
# COMPACT_ATOMS: atom_id res chain seq x y z
N MET A 1 -5.23 2.82 14.78
CA MET A 1 -5.26 1.46 14.20
C MET A 1 -4.38 1.43 12.96
N TYR A 2 -3.46 0.46 12.88
CA TYR A 2 -2.64 0.20 11.70
C TYR A 2 -3.16 -1.04 10.96
N ARG A 3 -3.09 -1.04 9.62
CA ARG A 3 -3.36 -2.20 8.75
C ARG A 3 -2.30 -2.27 7.65
N GLY A 4 -2.27 -3.37 6.91
CA GLY A 4 -1.28 -3.61 5.86
C GLY A 4 -0.13 -4.46 6.37
N ASP A 5 1.08 -3.92 6.33
CA ASP A 5 2.32 -4.63 6.68
C ASP A 5 2.65 -5.80 5.78
N HIS A 6 2.51 -5.57 4.48
CA HIS A 6 2.91 -6.50 3.44
C HIS A 6 3.24 -5.75 2.15
N ALA A 7 3.85 -6.46 1.22
CA ALA A 7 3.91 -6.08 -0.19
C ALA A 7 3.22 -7.17 -1.04
N HIS A 8 2.90 -6.82 -2.28
CA HIS A 8 2.39 -7.77 -3.28
C HIS A 8 3.47 -8.07 -4.32
N LYS A 9 3.59 -9.32 -4.77
CA LYS A 9 4.51 -9.69 -5.86
C LYS A 9 4.00 -9.21 -7.21
N ARG A 10 2.67 -9.23 -7.41
CA ARG A 10 2.01 -8.99 -8.69
C ARG A 10 0.88 -7.96 -8.62
N CYS A 11 0.11 -7.90 -7.53
CA CYS A 11 -1.03 -6.99 -7.44
C CYS A 11 -0.60 -5.52 -7.36
N THR A 12 -1.26 -4.69 -8.17
CA THR A 12 -1.29 -3.24 -8.04
C THR A 12 -2.59 -2.81 -7.37
N GLN A 13 -2.48 -1.85 -6.45
CA GLN A 13 -3.60 -1.40 -5.63
C GLN A 13 -3.83 0.10 -5.83
N ILE A 14 -5.08 0.54 -5.73
CA ILE A 14 -5.46 1.96 -5.69
C ILE A 14 -6.18 2.23 -4.38
N PHE A 15 -5.61 3.08 -3.53
CA PHE A 15 -6.19 3.50 -2.27
C PHE A 15 -6.88 4.84 -2.45
N PHE A 16 -8.15 4.94 -2.05
CA PHE A 16 -8.84 6.22 -1.96
C PHE A 16 -9.77 6.24 -0.73
N PRO A 17 -9.79 7.36 0.02
CA PRO A 17 -10.62 7.49 1.20
C PRO A 17 -12.06 7.78 0.80
N ILE A 18 -12.99 6.90 1.19
CA ILE A 18 -14.44 7.16 1.08
C ILE A 18 -14.86 8.17 2.16
N SER A 19 -14.32 8.03 3.36
CA SER A 19 -14.59 8.94 4.48
C SER A 19 -13.37 9.11 5.37
N GLY A 20 -13.23 10.30 5.94
CA GLY A 20 -12.19 10.60 6.93
C GLY A 20 -10.81 10.80 6.29
N LYS A 21 -9.79 10.33 7.02
CA LYS A 21 -8.38 10.60 6.71
C LYS A 21 -7.51 9.40 7.08
N ILE A 22 -6.59 9.06 6.18
CA ILE A 22 -5.61 7.99 6.38
C ILE A 22 -4.20 8.46 6.00
N GLU A 23 -3.20 7.77 6.53
CA GLU A 23 -1.79 7.94 6.19
C GLU A 23 -1.25 6.60 5.67
N LEU A 24 -0.70 6.62 4.46
CA LEU A 24 -0.01 5.51 3.82
C LEU A 24 1.49 5.64 4.05
N PHE A 25 2.12 4.54 4.45
CA PHE A 25 3.55 4.35 4.58
C PHE A 25 3.95 3.37 3.47
N LEU A 26 4.62 3.88 2.46
CA LEU A 26 4.99 3.15 1.27
C LEU A 26 6.51 3.01 1.20
N GLU A 27 7.01 1.82 0.95
CA GLU A 27 8.43 1.58 0.75
C GLU A 27 8.65 0.70 -0.47
N GLN A 28 9.47 1.16 -1.40
CA GLN A 28 10.16 0.30 -2.37
C GLN A 28 11.65 0.40 -2.07
N LYS A 29 12.42 1.17 -2.84
CA LYS A 29 13.82 1.52 -2.50
C LYS A 29 13.91 2.69 -1.52
N LYS A 30 13.00 3.66 -1.64
CA LYS A 30 12.85 4.80 -0.73
C LYS A 30 11.54 4.68 0.04
N LYS A 31 11.54 5.22 1.26
CA LYS A 31 10.33 5.33 2.09
C LYS A 31 9.59 6.63 1.73
N LYS A 32 8.27 6.56 1.69
CA LYS A 32 7.36 7.69 1.51
C LYS A 32 6.22 7.60 2.51
N LYS A 33 5.77 8.76 2.99
CA LYS A 33 4.54 8.90 3.78
C LYS A 33 3.60 9.81 3.02
N ILE A 34 2.36 9.39 2.85
CA ILE A 34 1.36 10.12 2.08
C ILE A 34 0.07 10.15 2.88
N ILE A 35 -0.49 11.34 3.07
CA ILE A 35 -1.76 11.53 3.76
C ILE A 35 -2.82 11.84 2.72
N ILE A 36 -3.93 11.09 2.74
CA ILE A 36 -5.08 11.31 1.85
C ILE A 36 -6.37 11.45 2.65
N SER A 37 -7.32 12.23 2.12
CA SER A 37 -8.61 12.52 2.77
C SER A 37 -9.76 12.62 1.78
N SER A 38 -10.97 12.23 2.20
CA SER A 38 -12.14 12.13 1.31
C SER A 38 -12.57 13.47 0.69
N GLY A 39 -12.18 14.61 1.26
CA GLY A 39 -12.50 15.95 0.74
C GLY A 39 -11.57 16.48 -0.36
N LYS A 40 -10.56 15.70 -0.80
CA LYS A 40 -9.54 16.19 -1.75
C LYS A 40 -9.55 15.50 -3.11
N ALA A 41 -10.47 14.59 -3.37
CA ALA A 41 -10.50 13.77 -4.60
C ALA A 41 -9.12 13.12 -4.91
N GLU A 42 -8.43 12.64 -3.87
CA GLU A 42 -7.10 12.03 -3.98
C GLU A 42 -7.20 10.50 -4.01
N ALA A 43 -6.44 9.87 -4.91
CA ALA A 43 -6.21 8.43 -4.92
C ALA A 43 -4.71 8.15 -5.05
N ILE A 44 -4.24 7.07 -4.43
CA ILE A 44 -2.84 6.65 -4.47
C ILE A 44 -2.74 5.28 -5.12
N VAL A 45 -2.03 5.23 -6.25
CA VAL A 45 -1.62 3.98 -6.88
C VAL A 45 -0.41 3.44 -6.12
N VAL A 46 -0.51 2.21 -5.65
CA VAL A 46 0.54 1.42 -5.03
C VAL A 46 0.87 0.26 -5.96
N PRO A 47 1.94 0.39 -6.77
CA PRO A 47 2.39 -0.70 -7.63
C PRO A 47 2.74 -1.95 -6.84
N LYS A 48 2.77 -3.10 -7.52
CA LYS A 48 3.42 -4.31 -6.99
C LYS A 48 4.85 -4.00 -6.53
N MET A 49 5.37 -4.83 -5.63
CA MET A 49 6.70 -4.71 -5.05
C MET A 49 6.89 -3.41 -4.24
N VAL A 50 5.81 -2.93 -3.62
CA VAL A 50 5.82 -1.83 -2.65
C VAL A 50 5.28 -2.36 -1.32
N TRP A 51 6.06 -2.23 -0.26
CA TRP A 51 5.58 -2.47 1.10
C TRP A 51 4.62 -1.37 1.50
N CYS A 52 3.43 -1.76 1.93
CA CYS A 52 2.34 -0.86 2.27
C CYS A 52 1.89 -1.09 3.72
N ARG A 53 1.89 -0.02 4.50
CA ARG A 53 1.21 0.07 5.80
C ARG A 53 0.29 1.29 5.76
N LEU A 54 -0.87 1.22 6.38
CA LEU A 54 -1.77 2.37 6.52
C LEU A 54 -2.17 2.59 7.97
N LYS A 55 -2.37 3.86 8.33
CA LYS A 55 -2.88 4.31 9.62
C LYS A 55 -4.15 5.12 9.42
N PHE A 56 -5.20 4.79 10.16
CA PHE A 56 -6.40 5.62 10.23
C PHE A 56 -6.14 6.81 11.17
N LEU A 57 -6.31 8.04 10.67
CA LEU A 57 -6.03 9.28 11.41
C LEU A 57 -7.28 9.90 12.06
N LYS A 58 -8.49 9.45 11.68
CA LYS A 58 -9.76 9.86 12.27
C LYS A 58 -10.61 8.65 12.62
N LYS A 59 -11.48 8.80 13.63
CA LYS A 59 -12.55 7.84 13.92
C LYS A 59 -13.52 7.80 12.72
N ASN A 60 -14.10 6.63 12.45
CA ASN A 60 -15.02 6.39 11.32
C ASN A 60 -14.41 6.65 9.92
N SER A 61 -13.08 6.67 9.79
CA SER A 61 -12.44 6.69 8.47
C SER A 61 -12.72 5.39 7.71
N ILE A 62 -13.10 5.51 6.43
CA ILE A 62 -13.33 4.40 5.50
C ILE A 62 -12.39 4.58 4.31
N VAL A 63 -11.65 3.53 3.96
CA VAL A 63 -10.80 3.48 2.77
C VAL A 63 -11.28 2.35 1.87
N ALA A 64 -11.43 2.64 0.58
CA ALA A 64 -11.58 1.63 -0.44
C ALA A 64 -10.23 1.34 -1.09
N VAL A 65 -10.04 0.07 -1.46
CA VAL A 65 -8.86 -0.39 -2.18
C VAL A 65 -9.35 -1.18 -3.39
N ILE A 66 -9.01 -0.69 -4.59
CA ILE A 66 -9.24 -1.42 -5.83
C ILE A 66 -7.97 -2.17 -6.19
N CYS A 67 -8.11 -3.43 -6.59
CA CYS A 67 -7.01 -4.29 -7.00
C CYS A 67 -7.19 -4.70 -8.46
N ASP A 68 -6.10 -4.78 -9.20
CA ASP A 68 -6.06 -5.28 -10.58
C ASP A 68 -6.13 -6.82 -10.69
N ARG A 69 -6.25 -7.51 -9.55
CA ARG A 69 -6.24 -8.97 -9.44
C ARG A 69 -7.20 -9.45 -8.35
N LYS A 70 -7.65 -10.70 -8.49
CA LYS A 70 -8.36 -11.42 -7.43
C LYS A 70 -7.40 -11.71 -6.26
N TYR A 71 -7.98 -11.96 -5.09
CA TYR A 71 -7.22 -12.36 -3.91
C TYR A 71 -6.46 -13.67 -4.16
N GLU A 72 -5.16 -13.65 -3.89
CA GLU A 72 -4.26 -14.79 -3.96
C GLU A 72 -3.29 -14.72 -2.77
N PHE A 73 -3.39 -15.63 -1.79
CA PHE A 73 -2.51 -15.61 -0.60
C PHE A 73 -1.03 -15.70 -0.97
N GLY A 74 -0.68 -16.48 -2.00
CA GLY A 74 0.69 -16.62 -2.49
C GLY A 74 1.31 -15.34 -3.07
N ASP A 75 0.51 -14.31 -3.35
CA ASP A 75 0.98 -13.02 -3.85
C ASP A 75 1.60 -12.14 -2.74
N TYR A 76 1.28 -12.44 -1.48
CA TYR A 76 1.73 -11.64 -0.34
C TYR A 76 3.22 -11.86 -0.03
N ILE A 77 3.87 -10.78 0.40
CA ILE A 77 5.19 -10.75 1.04
C ILE A 77 4.97 -10.18 2.44
N GLU A 78 4.70 -11.05 3.41
CA GLU A 78 4.28 -10.66 4.78
C GLU A 78 5.45 -10.39 5.72
N LYS A 79 6.66 -10.88 5.39
CA LYS A 79 7.86 -10.70 6.22
C LYS A 79 8.69 -9.53 5.69
N TYR A 80 8.80 -8.44 6.45
CA TYR A 80 9.58 -7.27 6.04
C TYR A 80 11.04 -7.58 5.69
N LYS A 81 11.69 -8.48 6.43
CA LYS A 81 13.06 -8.93 6.12
C LYS A 81 13.15 -9.60 4.74
N VAL A 82 12.13 -10.37 4.34
CA VAL A 82 12.05 -11.00 3.02
C VAL A 82 11.85 -9.94 1.95
N PHE A 83 10.92 -9.01 2.16
CA PHE A 83 10.72 -7.86 1.28
C PHE A 83 12.02 -7.08 1.03
N LYS A 84 12.78 -6.74 2.07
CA LYS A 84 14.06 -6.02 1.92
C LYS A 84 15.09 -6.79 1.09
N LYS A 85 15.21 -8.10 1.28
CA LYS A 85 16.09 -8.94 0.45
C LYS A 85 15.68 -8.90 -1.02
N ILE A 86 14.39 -8.99 -1.31
CA ILE A 86 13.87 -8.96 -2.68
C ILE A 86 14.13 -7.60 -3.33
N ILE A 87 13.79 -6.50 -2.64
CA ILE A 87 13.90 -5.15 -3.18
C ILE A 87 15.35 -4.71 -3.45
N ASN A 88 16.31 -5.15 -2.65
CA ASN A 88 17.72 -4.81 -2.87
C ASN A 88 18.20 -5.28 -4.26
N ASN A 89 17.67 -6.40 -4.74
CA ASN A 89 17.99 -6.97 -6.05
C ASN A 89 16.96 -6.62 -7.13
N TYR A 90 15.89 -5.90 -6.77
CA TYR A 90 14.80 -5.57 -7.68
C TYR A 90 15.22 -4.46 -8.65
N LYS A 91 15.19 -4.77 -9.95
CA LYS A 91 15.30 -3.83 -11.05
C LYS A 91 13.90 -3.66 -11.66
N PRO A 92 13.28 -2.47 -11.57
CA PRO A 92 12.01 -2.23 -12.25
C PRO A 92 12.22 -2.46 -13.75
N SER A 93 11.39 -3.33 -14.33
CA SER A 93 11.23 -3.41 -15.78
C SER A 93 10.43 -2.17 -16.20
N PHE A 94 10.99 -1.34 -17.06
CA PHE A 94 10.23 -0.33 -17.80
C PHE A 94 9.60 -0.98 -19.02
#